data_AF-A0A2K0T1R2-F1
#
_entry.id   AF-A0A2K0T1R2-F1
#
_cell.length_a   1.000
_cell.length_b   1.000
_cell.length_c   1.000
_cell.angle_alpha   90.00
_cell.angle_beta   90.00
_cell.angle_gamma   90.00
#
_symmetry.space_group_name_H-M   'P 1'
#
loop_
_entity.id
_entity.type
_entity.pdbx_description
1 polymer ?
#
loop_
_entity_poly.entity_id
_entity_poly.type
_entity_poly.pdbx_seq_one_letter_code
_entity_poly.pdbx_strand_id
1 'polypeptide(L)'
;MVRAIYNACRGDDGTNEYQKPATTSSRSAKKPTTTTTTTTTSPEQLLRERFRIYFPTDRTVSQSRGGRNAGGTICVQAKWWRSPNFPRELVRDVISRDQVLMHSKMIFVRRRAGDSGQAQAVRQAPGWAYVGSANLSESAWGRMSKDKSTGGFKLTCRNWECGVIIPVPESQPVDKTTLTASADDDMSMFAGTVPVPMQVPGPVYKSSDQPWLYMGA
;
A
#
# COMPACT_ATOMS: atom_id res chain seq x y z
N MET A 1 9.30 -0.68 -6.57
CA MET A 1 8.28 0.34 -6.25
C MET A 1 7.38 -0.02 -5.06
N VAL A 2 6.50 -1.03 -5.10
CA VAL A 2 5.53 -1.31 -4.00
C VAL A 2 6.18 -1.45 -2.63
N ARG A 3 7.29 -2.19 -2.53
CA ARG A 3 8.08 -2.31 -1.29
C ARG A 3 8.57 -0.95 -0.78
N ALA A 4 9.05 -0.09 -1.67
CA ALA A 4 9.52 1.24 -1.30
C ALA A 4 8.39 2.12 -0.77
N ILE A 5 7.20 2.10 -1.39
CA ILE A 5 6.02 2.81 -0.88
C ILE A 5 5.61 2.29 0.49
N TYR A 6 5.56 0.96 0.68
CA TYR A 6 5.27 0.35 1.98
C TYR A 6 6.28 0.77 3.06
N ASN A 7 7.57 0.79 2.73
CA ASN A 7 8.63 1.23 3.65
C ASN A 7 8.53 2.73 3.98
N ALA A 8 8.34 3.59 2.97
CA ALA A 8 8.14 5.02 3.15
C ALA A 8 6.91 5.32 4.02
N CYS A 9 5.82 4.56 3.86
CA CYS A 9 4.63 4.70 4.70
C CYS A 9 4.88 4.34 6.18
N ARG A 10 5.95 3.58 6.47
CA ARG A 10 6.40 3.26 7.83
C ARG A 10 7.46 4.24 8.36
N GLY A 11 7.82 5.25 7.60
CA GLY A 11 8.84 6.24 7.95
C GLY A 11 10.27 5.87 7.59
N ASP A 12 10.49 4.84 6.74
CA ASP A 12 11.82 4.51 6.21
C ASP A 12 12.20 5.51 5.10
N ASP A 13 13.44 6.01 5.14
CA ASP A 13 13.98 7.01 4.21
C ASP A 13 14.54 6.40 2.90
N GLY A 14 14.44 5.07 2.76
CA GLY A 14 14.91 4.28 1.63
C GLY A 14 16.41 4.00 1.61
N THR A 15 17.21 4.59 2.51
CA THR A 15 18.68 4.56 2.40
C THR A 15 19.26 3.20 2.73
N ASN A 16 18.59 2.43 3.58
CA ASN A 16 18.97 1.08 4.02
C ASN A 16 19.16 0.10 2.86
N GLU A 17 18.36 0.20 1.78
CA GLU A 17 18.46 -0.69 0.61
C GLU A 17 19.74 -0.45 -0.20
N TYR A 18 20.36 0.73 -0.07
CA TYR A 18 21.55 1.15 -0.85
C TYR A 18 22.84 1.20 -0.03
N GLN A 19 22.76 0.98 1.29
CA GLN A 19 23.91 0.85 2.18
C GLN A 19 24.49 -0.57 2.20
N LYS A 20 23.74 -1.58 1.72
CA LYS A 20 24.27 -2.93 1.58
C LYS A 20 25.42 -2.92 0.55
N PRO A 21 26.65 -3.30 0.93
CA PRO A 21 27.71 -3.50 -0.05
C PRO A 21 27.23 -4.50 -1.10
N ALA A 22 27.64 -4.31 -2.36
CA ALA A 22 27.51 -5.36 -3.36
C ALA A 22 28.29 -6.58 -2.84
N THR A 23 27.61 -7.50 -2.15
CA THR A 23 28.20 -8.77 -1.76
C THR A 23 28.42 -9.53 -3.05
N THR A 24 29.67 -9.51 -3.49
CA THR A 24 30.26 -10.53 -4.34
C THR A 24 29.72 -11.89 -3.92
N SER A 25 29.17 -12.62 -4.89
CA SER A 25 28.82 -14.02 -4.72
C SER A 25 30.09 -14.80 -4.33
N SER A 26 30.24 -15.16 -3.07
CA SER A 26 31.18 -16.20 -2.67
C SER A 26 30.71 -16.93 -1.40
N ARG A 27 30.39 -18.21 -1.63
CA ARG A 27 30.63 -19.38 -0.77
C ARG A 27 30.35 -19.27 0.74
N SER A 28 29.28 -19.98 1.13
CA SER A 28 29.21 -20.91 2.27
C SER A 28 29.90 -20.48 3.57
N ALA A 29 29.13 -19.92 4.51
CA ALA A 29 29.51 -19.85 5.92
C ALA A 29 28.46 -20.58 6.78
N LYS A 30 28.97 -21.46 7.64
CA LYS A 30 28.26 -22.40 8.52
C LYS A 30 27.28 -21.72 9.48
N LYS A 31 26.14 -22.39 9.72
CA LYS A 31 25.17 -22.11 10.81
C LYS A 31 25.85 -22.18 12.19
N PRO A 32 25.61 -21.22 13.09
CA PRO A 32 25.56 -21.48 14.51
C PRO A 32 24.11 -21.79 14.93
N THR A 33 23.97 -22.91 15.62
CA THR A 33 22.75 -23.40 16.26
C THR A 33 22.51 -22.60 17.54
N THR A 34 21.40 -21.88 17.65
CA THR A 34 20.82 -21.54 18.95
C THR A 34 19.31 -21.44 18.82
N THR A 35 18.64 -22.32 19.55
CA THR A 35 17.20 -22.49 19.64
C THR A 35 16.60 -21.34 20.44
N THR A 36 15.86 -20.46 19.78
CA THR A 36 14.82 -19.63 20.40
C THR A 36 13.73 -19.41 19.37
N THR A 37 12.59 -20.07 19.57
CA THR A 37 11.45 -20.10 18.64
C THR A 37 10.66 -18.80 18.73
N THR A 38 11.24 -17.69 18.30
CA THR A 38 10.48 -16.51 17.89
C THR A 38 10.30 -16.61 16.38
N THR A 39 9.08 -16.89 15.94
CA THR A 39 8.70 -16.93 14.52
C THR A 39 8.78 -15.50 13.96
N THR A 40 9.97 -15.04 13.59
CA THR A 40 10.16 -13.70 13.02
C THR A 40 9.53 -13.69 11.63
N THR A 41 8.32 -13.15 11.50
CA THR A 41 7.63 -12.96 10.22
C THR A 41 8.53 -12.24 9.23
N SER A 42 8.69 -12.78 8.02
CA SER A 42 9.57 -12.17 7.02
C SER A 42 9.04 -10.78 6.58
N PRO A 43 9.91 -9.84 6.17
CA PRO A 43 9.45 -8.53 5.68
C PRO A 43 8.47 -8.61 4.51
N GLU A 44 8.61 -9.64 3.66
CA GLU A 44 7.70 -9.88 2.54
C GLU A 44 6.34 -10.38 3.01
N GLN A 45 6.30 -11.24 4.02
CA GLN A 45 5.05 -11.68 4.62
C GLN A 45 4.33 -10.51 5.30
N LEU A 46 5.04 -9.66 6.04
CA LEU A 46 4.45 -8.44 6.62
C LEU A 46 3.85 -7.52 5.56
N LEU A 47 4.54 -7.31 4.43
CA LEU A 47 4.01 -6.52 3.32
C LEU A 47 2.73 -7.16 2.74
N ARG A 48 2.73 -8.47 2.52
CA ARG A 48 1.54 -9.22 2.04
C ARG A 48 0.38 -9.14 3.01
N GLU A 49 0.64 -9.08 4.31
CA GLU A 49 -0.39 -8.98 5.33
C GLU A 49 -0.92 -7.56 5.52
N ARG A 50 -0.09 -6.53 5.29
CA ARG A 50 -0.35 -5.14 5.72
C ARG A 50 -0.57 -4.13 4.58
N PHE A 51 -0.28 -4.48 3.33
CA PHE A 51 -0.40 -3.57 2.19
C PHE A 51 -1.49 -4.03 1.21
N ARG A 52 -2.37 -3.11 0.80
CA ARG A 52 -3.45 -3.36 -0.15
C ARG A 52 -3.46 -2.28 -1.23
N ILE A 53 -3.62 -2.69 -2.48
CA ILE A 53 -3.76 -1.81 -3.64
C ILE A 53 -5.19 -1.92 -4.13
N TYR A 54 -5.90 -0.80 -4.23
CA TYR A 54 -7.29 -0.76 -4.68
C TYR A 54 -7.35 -0.34 -6.13
N PHE A 55 -7.88 -1.20 -7.00
CA PHE A 55 -8.01 -0.94 -8.43
C PHE A 55 -9.22 -1.70 -8.98
N PRO A 56 -10.04 -1.10 -9.88
CA PRO A 56 -11.31 -1.71 -10.24
C PRO A 56 -11.13 -2.89 -11.19
N THR A 57 -11.95 -3.92 -11.01
CA THR A 57 -12.08 -5.02 -11.97
C THR A 57 -12.79 -4.55 -13.25
N ASP A 58 -12.63 -5.30 -14.35
CA ASP A 58 -13.43 -5.09 -15.57
C ASP A 58 -14.94 -5.18 -15.28
N ARG A 59 -15.34 -6.09 -14.40
CA ARG A 59 -16.73 -6.21 -13.96
C ARG A 59 -17.20 -4.95 -13.25
N THR A 60 -16.44 -4.46 -12.27
CA THR A 60 -16.76 -3.22 -11.54
C THR A 60 -16.85 -2.02 -12.47
N VAL A 61 -15.99 -1.91 -13.48
CA VAL A 61 -16.12 -0.86 -14.49
C VAL A 61 -17.37 -1.04 -15.35
N SER A 62 -17.63 -2.25 -15.83
CA SER A 62 -18.79 -2.56 -16.67
C SER A 62 -20.13 -2.33 -15.96
N GLN A 63 -20.18 -2.58 -14.65
CA GLN A 63 -21.36 -2.43 -13.79
C GLN A 63 -21.47 -1.05 -13.15
N SER A 64 -20.47 -0.18 -13.32
CA SER A 64 -20.52 1.19 -12.82
C SER A 64 -21.63 2.01 -13.50
N ARG A 65 -22.04 3.11 -12.86
CA ARG A 65 -23.09 4.00 -13.42
C ARG A 65 -22.79 4.52 -14.83
N GLY A 66 -21.52 4.73 -15.16
CA GLY A 66 -21.07 5.19 -16.49
C GLY A 66 -20.66 4.05 -17.43
N GLY A 67 -20.69 2.79 -16.94
CA GLY A 67 -20.23 1.62 -17.68
C GLY A 67 -18.79 1.73 -18.18
N ARG A 68 -18.46 0.92 -19.18
CA ARG A 68 -17.12 0.86 -19.80
C ARG A 68 -16.65 2.20 -20.38
N ASN A 69 -17.57 3.03 -20.87
CA ASN A 69 -17.25 4.32 -21.47
C ASN A 69 -16.69 5.34 -20.45
N ALA A 70 -16.97 5.16 -19.16
CA ALA A 70 -16.40 5.98 -18.10
C ALA A 70 -14.99 5.53 -17.65
N GLY A 71 -14.50 4.38 -18.13
CA GLY A 71 -13.21 3.81 -17.73
C GLY A 71 -11.98 4.44 -18.40
N GLY A 72 -12.15 5.42 -19.31
CA GLY A 72 -11.07 5.97 -20.13
C GLY A 72 -9.93 6.64 -19.34
N THR A 73 -10.20 7.07 -18.11
CA THR A 73 -9.21 7.71 -17.22
C THR A 73 -8.59 6.73 -16.21
N ILE A 74 -8.90 5.44 -16.30
CA ILE A 74 -8.43 4.41 -15.37
C ILE A 74 -7.53 3.46 -16.15
N CYS A 75 -6.24 3.50 -15.83
CA CYS A 75 -5.25 2.88 -16.67
C CYS A 75 -4.33 1.93 -15.90
N VAL A 76 -4.38 0.65 -16.26
CA VAL A 76 -3.28 -0.29 -16.09
C VAL A 76 -3.05 -1.01 -17.41
N GLN A 77 -1.79 -1.09 -17.85
CA GLN A 77 -1.47 -1.78 -19.11
C GLN A 77 -1.40 -3.29 -18.87
N ALA A 78 -1.96 -4.05 -19.80
CA ALA A 78 -2.00 -5.51 -19.74
C ALA A 78 -0.62 -6.14 -19.55
N LYS A 79 0.42 -5.58 -20.18
CA LYS A 79 1.82 -6.05 -20.06
C LYS A 79 2.32 -6.03 -18.62
N TRP A 80 1.93 -5.02 -17.83
CA TRP A 80 2.31 -4.92 -16.44
C TRP A 80 1.53 -5.90 -15.59
N TRP A 81 0.19 -5.93 -15.73
CA TRP A 81 -0.66 -6.85 -14.96
C TRP A 81 -0.30 -8.32 -15.18
N ARG A 82 0.01 -8.71 -16.43
CA ARG A 82 0.33 -10.09 -16.80
C ARG A 82 1.76 -10.50 -16.39
N SER A 83 2.65 -9.55 -16.11
CA SER A 83 4.02 -9.83 -15.68
C SER A 83 4.05 -10.76 -14.45
N PRO A 84 4.94 -11.76 -14.39
CA PRO A 84 5.04 -12.66 -13.25
C PRO A 84 5.40 -11.94 -11.94
N ASN A 85 6.07 -10.78 -12.03
CA ASN A 85 6.51 -10.00 -10.89
C ASN A 85 5.49 -8.94 -10.44
N PHE A 86 4.34 -8.83 -11.11
CA PHE A 86 3.29 -7.92 -10.68
C PHE A 86 2.62 -8.47 -9.42
N PRO A 87 2.50 -7.69 -8.33
CA PRO A 87 2.02 -8.19 -7.04
C PRO A 87 0.49 -8.27 -7.00
N ARG A 88 -0.08 -9.13 -7.86
CA ARG A 88 -1.54 -9.29 -8.05
C ARG A 88 -2.25 -9.64 -6.75
N GLU A 89 -1.60 -10.38 -5.87
CA GLU A 89 -2.12 -10.78 -4.56
C GLU A 89 -2.37 -9.62 -3.59
N LEU A 90 -1.75 -8.46 -3.81
CA LEU A 90 -1.99 -7.26 -3.01
C LEU A 90 -3.19 -6.46 -3.50
N VAL A 91 -3.70 -6.77 -4.70
CA VAL A 91 -4.75 -6.00 -5.36
C VAL A 91 -6.12 -6.45 -4.88
N ARG A 92 -6.97 -5.47 -4.58
CA ARG A 92 -8.37 -5.59 -4.17
C ARG A 92 -9.23 -4.80 -5.13
N ASP A 93 -10.45 -5.26 -5.35
CA ASP A 93 -11.42 -4.51 -6.14
C ASP A 93 -11.82 -3.23 -5.38
N VAL A 94 -12.02 -2.15 -6.12
CA VAL A 94 -12.41 -0.85 -5.55
C VAL A 94 -13.83 -0.53 -5.97
N ILE A 95 -14.75 -0.74 -5.02
CA ILE A 95 -16.17 -0.49 -5.20
C ILE A 95 -16.51 0.75 -4.40
N SER A 96 -16.87 1.83 -5.08
CA SER A 96 -17.33 3.06 -4.41
C SER A 96 -18.76 2.89 -3.91
N ARG A 97 -19.16 3.70 -2.93
CA ARG A 97 -20.51 3.64 -2.32
C ARG A 97 -21.64 3.79 -3.35
N ASP A 98 -21.41 4.61 -4.38
CA ASP A 98 -22.44 4.96 -5.38
C ASP A 98 -22.24 4.27 -6.74
N GLN A 99 -21.38 3.24 -6.82
CA GLN A 99 -21.01 2.58 -8.09
C GLN A 99 -20.47 3.57 -9.14
N VAL A 100 -19.88 4.68 -8.69
CA VAL A 100 -19.18 5.66 -9.53
C VAL A 100 -17.71 5.32 -9.56
N LEU A 101 -17.09 5.38 -10.74
CA LEU A 101 -15.67 5.12 -10.86
C LEU A 101 -14.84 6.17 -10.12
N MET A 102 -13.87 5.69 -9.35
CA MET A 102 -12.98 6.56 -8.59
C MET A 102 -11.80 7.00 -9.44
N HIS A 103 -11.64 8.32 -9.58
CA HIS A 103 -10.44 8.93 -10.14
C HIS A 103 -9.58 9.63 -9.06
N SER A 104 -9.96 9.54 -7.78
CA SER A 104 -9.21 10.04 -6.64
C SER A 104 -8.08 9.08 -6.25
N LYS A 105 -6.91 9.61 -5.86
CA LYS A 105 -5.76 8.81 -5.41
C LYS A 105 -5.53 9.09 -3.93
N MET A 106 -5.55 8.04 -3.13
CA MET A 106 -5.49 8.12 -1.68
C MET A 106 -4.59 7.03 -1.13
N ILE A 107 -3.88 7.34 -0.05
CA ILE A 107 -3.17 6.36 0.77
C ILE A 107 -3.68 6.53 2.18
N PHE A 108 -4.08 5.44 2.83
CA PHE A 108 -4.47 5.44 4.23
C PHE A 108 -3.46 4.61 5.01
N VAL A 109 -2.85 5.21 6.02
CA VAL A 109 -1.80 4.58 6.83
C VAL A 109 -2.24 4.54 8.28
N ARG A 110 -2.23 3.34 8.85
CA ARG A 110 -2.57 3.08 10.24
C ARG A 110 -1.59 2.11 10.88
N ARG A 111 -1.43 2.23 12.20
CA ARG A 111 -0.66 1.27 13.00
C ARG A 111 -1.60 0.19 13.54
N ARG A 112 -1.13 -1.06 13.56
CA ARG A 112 -1.86 -2.17 14.19
C ARG A 112 -1.77 -2.04 15.71
N ALA A 113 -2.89 -2.28 16.40
CA ALA A 113 -2.90 -2.45 17.84
C ALA A 113 -1.99 -3.65 18.20
N GLY A 114 -0.98 -3.41 19.05
CA GLY A 114 0.00 -4.43 19.45
C GLY A 114 1.41 -4.26 18.87
N ASP A 115 1.62 -3.42 17.84
CA ASP A 115 2.98 -3.08 17.37
C ASP A 115 3.68 -2.10 18.34
N SER A 116 2.92 -1.34 19.14
CA SER A 116 3.42 -0.56 20.27
C SER A 116 3.42 -1.46 21.51
N GLY A 117 4.58 -1.94 21.96
CA GLY A 117 4.74 -2.85 23.11
C GLY A 117 4.32 -2.32 24.49
N GLN A 118 3.34 -1.41 24.56
CA GLN A 118 2.76 -0.91 25.80
C GLN A 118 1.43 -1.64 26.08
N ALA A 119 1.51 -2.61 26.98
CA ALA A 119 0.35 -3.18 27.65
C ALA A 119 -0.15 -2.19 28.70
N GLN A 120 -1.16 -1.38 28.34
CA GLN A 120 -2.24 -0.86 29.21
C GLN A 120 -2.94 0.28 28.44
N ALA A 121 -4.27 0.16 28.23
CA ALA A 121 -5.13 0.97 27.37
C ALA A 121 -4.79 0.92 25.85
N VAL A 122 -5.68 0.31 25.05
CA VAL A 122 -5.53 0.30 23.58
C VAL A 122 -6.00 1.65 23.06
N ARG A 123 -5.12 2.65 23.13
CA ARG A 123 -5.33 3.88 22.38
C ARG A 123 -5.14 3.55 20.90
N GLN A 124 -5.98 4.12 20.05
CA GLN A 124 -5.78 4.00 18.62
C GLN A 124 -4.52 4.78 18.24
N ALA A 125 -3.45 4.07 17.89
CA ALA A 125 -2.20 4.69 17.48
C ALA A 125 -2.45 5.66 16.30
N PRO A 126 -1.73 6.80 16.26
CA PRO A 126 -1.99 7.81 15.24
C PRO A 126 -1.64 7.27 13.84
N GLY A 127 -2.37 7.77 12.86
CA GLY A 127 -2.24 7.46 11.45
C GLY A 127 -2.22 8.71 10.60
N TRP A 128 -2.27 8.54 9.29
CA TRP A 128 -2.39 9.65 8.36
C TRP A 128 -2.97 9.17 7.03
N ALA A 129 -3.52 10.11 6.27
CA ALA A 129 -3.97 9.85 4.92
C ALA A 129 -3.31 10.84 3.94
N TYR A 130 -2.90 10.34 2.78
CA TYR A 130 -2.59 11.16 1.62
C TYR A 130 -3.82 11.25 0.73
N VAL A 131 -4.11 12.45 0.23
CA VAL A 131 -5.10 12.70 -0.82
C VAL A 131 -4.45 13.59 -1.87
N GLY A 132 -4.40 13.15 -3.13
CA GLY A 132 -3.79 13.94 -4.19
C GLY A 132 -3.89 13.32 -5.58
N SER A 133 -2.97 13.73 -6.46
CA SER A 133 -2.95 13.36 -7.87
C SER A 133 -2.16 12.09 -8.19
N ALA A 134 -1.20 11.71 -7.33
CA ALA A 134 -0.19 10.70 -7.62
C ALA A 134 -0.78 9.28 -7.75
N ASN A 135 -0.77 8.74 -8.98
CA ASN A 135 -1.03 7.33 -9.21
C ASN A 135 0.07 6.45 -8.60
N LEU A 136 -0.19 5.15 -8.46
CA LEU A 136 0.83 4.19 -8.05
C LEU A 136 1.81 3.89 -9.22
N SER A 137 2.67 4.85 -9.54
CA SER A 137 3.75 4.72 -10.51
C SER A 137 5.08 5.31 -10.01
N GLU A 138 6.21 4.82 -10.54
CA GLU A 138 7.53 5.41 -10.29
C GLU A 138 7.64 6.83 -10.86
N SER A 139 6.85 7.19 -11.89
CA SER A 139 6.86 8.54 -12.44
C SER A 139 6.32 9.58 -11.46
N ALA A 140 5.32 9.19 -10.66
CA ALA A 140 4.66 10.05 -9.67
C ALA A 140 5.43 10.09 -8.34
N TRP A 141 5.79 8.92 -7.80
CA TRP A 141 6.43 8.81 -6.48
C TRP A 141 7.95 8.83 -6.51
N GLY A 142 8.53 8.71 -7.70
CA GLY A 142 9.95 8.74 -7.92
C GLY A 142 10.64 7.38 -7.80
N ARG A 143 11.89 7.36 -8.29
CA ARG A 143 12.82 6.25 -8.17
C ARG A 143 14.11 6.75 -7.54
N MET A 144 14.52 6.10 -6.46
CA MET A 144 15.79 6.41 -5.82
C MET A 144 16.97 5.73 -6.55
N SER A 145 18.10 6.42 -6.62
CA SER A 145 19.37 5.89 -7.09
C SER A 145 20.50 6.47 -6.27
N LYS A 146 21.65 5.78 -6.26
CA LYS A 146 22.89 6.31 -5.69
C LYS A 146 23.73 6.90 -6.81
N ASP A 147 24.13 8.14 -6.66
CA ASP A 147 25.11 8.78 -7.53
C ASP A 147 26.47 8.12 -7.30
N LYS A 148 27.08 7.59 -8.37
CA LYS A 148 28.35 6.86 -8.27
C LYS A 148 29.55 7.79 -8.05
N SER A 149 29.44 9.05 -8.45
CA SER A 149 30.52 10.04 -8.36
C SER A 149 30.55 10.74 -7.00
N THR A 150 29.38 11.12 -6.48
CA THR A 150 29.27 11.83 -5.20
C THR A 150 28.94 10.92 -4.03
N GLY A 151 28.47 9.68 -4.30
CA GLY A 151 27.95 8.77 -3.27
C GLY A 151 26.59 9.18 -2.71
N GLY A 152 26.05 10.33 -3.13
CA GLY A 152 24.77 10.87 -2.66
C GLY A 152 23.56 10.09 -3.20
N PHE A 153 22.43 10.24 -2.51
CA PHE A 153 21.15 9.69 -2.98
C PHE A 153 20.43 10.70 -3.87
N LYS A 154 19.85 10.20 -4.96
CA LYS A 154 19.04 10.98 -5.90
C LYS A 154 17.67 10.35 -6.02
N LEU A 155 16.62 11.13 -5.76
CA LEU A 155 15.24 10.74 -6.05
C LEU A 155 14.80 11.41 -7.35
N THR A 156 14.41 10.62 -8.35
CA THR A 156 13.96 11.15 -9.65
C THR A 156 12.46 10.94 -9.82
N CYS A 157 11.69 12.03 -9.85
CA CYS A 157 10.28 12.07 -10.24
C CYS A 157 10.15 12.59 -11.69
N ARG A 158 9.18 12.07 -12.45
CA ARG A 158 8.95 12.48 -13.86
C ARG A 158 7.66 13.27 -14.04
N ASN A 159 6.75 13.19 -13.08
CA ASN A 159 5.48 13.90 -13.10
C ASN A 159 5.52 15.07 -12.12
N TRP A 160 4.68 16.07 -12.41
CA TRP A 160 4.26 17.06 -11.44
C TRP A 160 3.03 16.51 -10.73
N GLU A 161 3.14 16.30 -9.42
CA GLU A 161 2.06 15.78 -8.59
C GLU A 161 1.86 16.72 -7.41
N CYS A 162 0.62 16.83 -6.93
CA CYS A 162 0.29 17.58 -5.73
C CYS A 162 -0.67 16.79 -4.85
N GLY A 163 -0.72 17.14 -3.57
CA GLY A 163 -1.61 16.50 -2.61
C GLY A 163 -1.37 17.02 -1.21
N VAL A 164 -2.17 16.53 -0.28
CA VAL A 164 -2.10 16.87 1.14
C VAL A 164 -1.90 15.59 1.96
N ILE A 165 -1.17 15.72 3.06
CA ILE A 165 -1.08 14.70 4.10
C ILE A 165 -1.91 15.20 5.28
N ILE A 166 -2.89 14.41 5.68
CA ILE A 166 -3.84 14.74 6.73
C ILE A 166 -3.53 13.81 7.91
N PRO A 167 -3.03 14.35 9.05
CA PRO A 167 -2.77 13.55 10.23
C PRO A 167 -4.08 13.12 10.87
N VAL A 168 -4.13 11.86 11.34
CA VAL A 168 -5.20 11.35 12.20
C VAL A 168 -4.62 11.20 13.60
N PRO A 169 -5.04 12.06 14.56
CA PRO A 169 -4.49 12.03 15.91
C PRO A 169 -4.86 10.73 16.64
N GLU A 170 -4.15 10.46 17.72
CA GLU A 170 -4.49 9.38 18.64
C GLU A 170 -5.88 9.60 19.23
N SER A 171 -6.72 8.55 19.24
CA SER A 171 -8.06 8.65 19.80
C SER A 171 -8.04 8.67 21.33
N GLN A 172 -9.12 9.21 21.93
CA GLN A 172 -9.43 8.98 23.34
C GLN A 172 -9.53 7.46 23.63
N PRO A 173 -9.34 7.01 24.89
CA PRO A 173 -9.37 5.59 25.25
C PRO A 173 -10.70 4.94 24.83
N VAL A 174 -10.62 3.80 24.14
CA VAL A 174 -11.80 3.00 23.77
C VAL A 174 -11.80 1.71 24.58
N ASP A 175 -12.97 1.29 25.06
CA ASP A 175 -13.14 0.06 25.83
C ASP A 175 -12.78 -1.18 25.02
N LYS A 176 -11.90 -2.02 25.59
CA LYS A 176 -11.32 -3.23 24.95
C LYS A 176 -12.36 -4.24 24.45
N THR A 177 -13.58 -4.21 24.96
CA THR A 177 -14.69 -5.12 24.64
C THR A 177 -15.29 -4.89 23.25
N THR A 178 -14.97 -3.78 22.57
CA THR A 178 -15.48 -3.49 21.21
C THR A 178 -14.49 -3.81 20.09
N LEU A 179 -13.24 -4.14 20.41
CA LEU A 179 -12.21 -4.47 19.42
C LEU A 179 -12.24 -5.96 19.08
N THR A 180 -13.13 -6.36 18.17
CA THR A 180 -13.09 -7.68 17.56
C THR A 180 -11.83 -7.84 16.68
N ALA A 181 -11.34 -9.06 16.49
CA ALA A 181 -10.18 -9.39 15.63
C ALA A 181 -10.31 -8.92 14.16
N SER A 182 -11.48 -8.41 13.76
CA SER A 182 -11.74 -7.71 12.50
C SER A 182 -11.28 -6.24 12.45
N ALA A 183 -10.71 -5.71 13.55
CA ALA A 183 -10.11 -4.37 13.63
C ALA A 183 -9.01 -4.13 12.58
N ASP A 184 -8.54 -5.22 11.97
CA ASP A 184 -7.48 -5.23 11.00
C ASP A 184 -7.87 -4.75 9.61
N ASP A 185 -9.14 -4.46 9.34
CA ASP A 185 -9.61 -3.72 8.16
C ASP A 185 -10.53 -2.55 8.55
N ASP A 186 -10.60 -2.22 9.84
CA ASP A 186 -11.41 -1.11 10.32
C ASP A 186 -10.75 0.23 9.98
N MET A 187 -11.44 0.99 9.13
CA MET A 187 -11.06 2.33 8.71
C MET A 187 -11.78 3.42 9.50
N SER A 188 -12.49 3.04 10.58
CA SER A 188 -13.19 3.96 11.48
C SER A 188 -12.32 5.08 12.01
N MET A 189 -11.00 4.85 12.15
CA MET A 189 -10.05 5.87 12.59
C MET A 189 -10.04 7.13 11.72
N PHE A 190 -10.38 6.98 10.43
CA PHE A 190 -10.42 8.10 9.49
C PHE A 190 -11.77 8.84 9.52
N ALA A 191 -12.77 8.31 10.24
CA ALA A 191 -14.08 8.94 10.36
C ALA A 191 -13.96 10.36 10.92
N GLY A 192 -14.67 11.31 10.31
CA GLY A 192 -14.59 12.72 10.66
C GLY A 192 -13.32 13.45 10.20
N THR A 193 -12.31 12.74 9.66
CA THR A 193 -11.06 13.35 9.16
C THR A 193 -10.94 13.24 7.65
N VAL A 194 -10.92 12.03 7.10
CA VAL A 194 -10.87 11.79 5.64
C VAL A 194 -11.93 10.74 5.29
N PRO A 195 -12.87 11.04 4.38
CA PRO A 195 -13.87 10.07 3.99
C PRO A 195 -13.20 8.88 3.30
N VAL A 196 -13.69 7.68 3.60
CA VAL A 196 -13.32 6.45 2.89
C VAL A 196 -14.45 6.14 1.89
N PRO A 197 -14.32 6.54 0.61
CA PRO A 197 -15.42 6.54 -0.35
C PRO A 197 -15.66 5.16 -1.00
N MET A 198 -14.99 4.13 -0.52
CA MET A 198 -15.02 2.78 -1.05
C MET A 198 -15.31 1.74 0.04
N GLN A 199 -15.78 0.57 -0.37
CA GLN A 199 -15.87 -0.60 0.48
C GLN A 199 -14.48 -0.99 1.01
N VAL A 200 -14.36 -1.20 2.31
CA VAL A 200 -13.14 -1.70 2.96
C VAL A 200 -13.53 -2.81 3.97
N PRO A 201 -12.88 -3.99 3.93
CA PRO A 201 -11.92 -4.39 2.91
C PRO A 201 -12.58 -4.55 1.53
N GLY A 202 -11.89 -4.13 0.49
CA GLY A 202 -12.31 -4.40 -0.89
C GLY A 202 -12.25 -5.89 -1.20
N PRO A 203 -13.14 -6.41 -2.07
CA PRO A 203 -13.11 -7.82 -2.48
C PRO A 203 -11.74 -8.25 -3.00
N VAL A 204 -11.33 -9.47 -2.67
CA VAL A 204 -10.13 -10.08 -3.24
C VAL A 204 -10.38 -10.39 -4.71
N TYR A 205 -9.43 -10.08 -5.58
CA TYR A 205 -9.46 -10.55 -6.97
C TYR A 205 -9.46 -12.08 -7.00
N LYS A 206 -10.47 -12.67 -7.65
CA LYS A 206 -10.52 -14.11 -7.94
C LYS A 206 -9.53 -14.44 -9.05
N SER A 207 -9.20 -15.73 -9.19
CA SER A 207 -8.30 -16.21 -10.24
C SER A 207 -8.80 -15.89 -11.66
N SER A 208 -10.12 -15.77 -11.85
CA SER A 208 -10.75 -15.41 -13.12
C SER A 208 -10.96 -13.89 -13.31
N ASP A 209 -10.74 -13.08 -12.27
CA ASP A 209 -10.95 -11.64 -12.37
C ASP A 209 -9.82 -10.98 -13.18
N GLN A 210 -10.19 -9.98 -13.97
CA GLN A 210 -9.25 -9.08 -14.65
C GLN A 210 -9.46 -7.67 -14.13
N PRO A 211 -8.38 -6.88 -13.98
CA PRO A 211 -8.52 -5.45 -13.75
C PRO A 211 -9.12 -4.82 -15.00
N TRP A 212 -9.68 -3.63 -14.86
CA TRP A 212 -9.96 -2.82 -16.03
C TRP A 212 -8.66 -2.49 -16.76
N LEU A 213 -8.50 -3.03 -17.96
CA LEU A 213 -7.33 -2.79 -18.81
C LEU A 213 -7.65 -1.64 -19.76
N TYR A 214 -6.80 -0.61 -19.76
CA TYR A 214 -6.94 0.46 -20.73
C TYR A 214 -6.68 -0.09 -22.13
N MET A 215 -7.67 0.05 -23.01
CA MET A 215 -7.63 -0.46 -24.40
C MET A 215 -6.92 0.49 -25.37
N GLY A 216 -6.53 1.69 -24.92
CA GLY A 216 -5.72 2.60 -25.72
C GLY A 216 -4.23 2.26 -25.60
N ALA A 217 -3.68 1.64 -26.63
CA ALA A 217 -2.25 1.59 -26.87
C ALA A 217 -2.01 2.07 -28.29
#